data_AF-A0A924TK18-F1
#
_entry.id   AF-A0A924TK18-F1
#
_cell.length_a   1.000
_cell.length_b   1.000
_cell.length_c   1.000
_cell.angle_alpha   90.00
_cell.angle_beta   90.00
_cell.angle_gamma   90.00
#
_symmetry.space_group_name_H-M   'P 1'
#
loop_
_entity.id
_entity.type
_entity.pdbx_description
1 polymer ?
#
loop_
_entity_poly.entity_id
_entity_poly.type
_entity_poly.pdbx_seq_one_letter_code
_entity_poly.pdbx_strand_id
1 'polypeptide(L)'
;LGAHSVVVLYAFGRESLADTLRSAGAHVRRDPISVRELGALITSLVSQKRTGAASVSGEDEFASTSELAQARQFDDATLAFLMDISTNVACECPRHVAEIVMQLASFERYSQDCLSRSPDDADLHALLTAVAASARTGFERALQRVIVAEGIVLPARAMSEG
;
A
#
# COMPACT_ATOMS: atom_id res chain seq x y z
N LEU A 1 -14.76 -16.56 -23.38
CA LEU A 1 -14.03 -17.44 -22.44
C LEU A 1 -14.71 -17.32 -21.09
N GLY A 2 -14.76 -18.39 -20.27
CA GLY A 2 -15.48 -18.36 -18.98
C GLY A 2 -14.55 -18.56 -17.79
N ALA A 3 -14.33 -17.51 -16.99
CA ALA A 3 -13.77 -17.64 -15.64
C ALA A 3 -14.91 -17.96 -14.67
N HIS A 4 -14.70 -18.90 -13.73
CA HIS A 4 -15.74 -19.32 -12.78
C HIS A 4 -15.73 -18.55 -11.45
N SER A 5 -14.62 -17.87 -11.15
CA SER A 5 -14.47 -16.95 -10.02
C SER A 5 -13.46 -15.88 -10.41
N VAL A 6 -13.60 -14.67 -9.88
CA VAL A 6 -12.67 -13.56 -10.08
C VAL A 6 -12.08 -13.17 -8.72
N VAL A 7 -10.76 -13.01 -8.65
CA VAL A 7 -10.07 -12.42 -7.50
C VAL A 7 -9.54 -11.06 -7.94
N VAL A 8 -9.72 -10.03 -7.10
CA VAL A 8 -9.10 -8.72 -7.31
C VAL A 8 -8.21 -8.43 -6.11
N LEU A 9 -6.90 -8.37 -6.34
CA LEU A 9 -5.93 -7.85 -5.38
C LEU A 9 -5.69 -6.38 -5.72
N TYR A 10 -5.75 -5.49 -4.72
CA TYR A 10 -5.52 -4.05 -4.90
C TYR A 10 -4.78 -3.46 -3.70
N ALA A 11 -3.74 -2.64 -3.93
CA ALA A 11 -3.14 -1.85 -2.85
C ALA A 11 -3.93 -0.55 -2.61
N PHE A 12 -4.37 0.09 -3.70
CA PHE A 12 -5.03 1.38 -3.73
C PHE A 12 -6.29 1.35 -4.58
N GLY A 13 -7.31 2.09 -4.15
CA GLY A 13 -8.64 2.14 -4.75
C GLY A 13 -9.70 2.49 -3.70
N ARG A 14 -10.79 3.12 -4.12
CA ARG A 14 -11.94 3.43 -3.26
C ARG A 14 -12.58 2.18 -2.70
N GLU A 15 -13.01 2.24 -1.44
CA GLU A 15 -13.77 1.16 -0.86
C GLU A 15 -15.14 0.97 -1.52
N SER A 16 -15.77 2.04 -2.04
CA SER A 16 -16.97 1.92 -2.88
C SER A 16 -16.73 1.16 -4.19
N LEU A 17 -15.54 1.27 -4.80
CA LEU A 17 -15.18 0.47 -5.97
C LEU A 17 -14.90 -1.00 -5.58
N ALA A 18 -14.30 -1.21 -4.41
CA ALA A 18 -14.11 -2.55 -3.84
C ALA A 18 -15.46 -3.23 -3.49
N ASP A 19 -16.41 -2.50 -2.90
CA ASP A 19 -17.77 -2.98 -2.58
C ASP A 19 -18.60 -3.23 -3.83
N THR A 20 -18.47 -2.40 -4.86
CA THR A 20 -18.98 -2.69 -6.20
C THR A 20 -18.41 -3.99 -6.75
N LEU A 21 -17.10 -4.21 -6.63
CA LEU A 21 -16.46 -5.44 -7.11
C LEU A 21 -16.81 -6.67 -6.25
N ARG A 22 -17.10 -6.51 -4.95
CA ARG A 22 -17.65 -7.58 -4.10
C ARG A 22 -19.10 -7.91 -4.49
N SER A 23 -19.93 -6.89 -4.68
CA SER A 23 -21.30 -7.00 -5.19
C SER A 23 -21.34 -7.62 -6.59
N ALA A 24 -20.28 -7.42 -7.38
CA ALA A 24 -20.07 -8.04 -8.68
C ALA A 24 -19.74 -9.55 -8.65
N GLY A 25 -19.61 -10.16 -7.46
CA GLY A 25 -19.18 -11.54 -7.33
C GLY A 25 -17.67 -11.75 -7.50
N ALA A 26 -16.86 -10.69 -7.40
CA ALA A 26 -15.41 -10.81 -7.32
C ALA A 26 -14.94 -10.84 -5.86
N HIS A 27 -13.94 -11.67 -5.58
CA HIS A 27 -13.34 -11.79 -4.26
C HIS A 27 -12.22 -10.76 -4.13
N VAL A 28 -12.62 -9.58 -3.67
CA VAL A 28 -11.73 -8.41 -3.53
C VAL A 28 -10.96 -8.49 -2.22
N ARG A 29 -9.63 -8.39 -2.28
CA ARG A 29 -8.72 -8.35 -1.13
C ARG A 29 -7.75 -7.19 -1.29
N ARG A 30 -7.54 -6.44 -0.21
CA ARG A 30 -6.53 -5.39 -0.16
C ARG A 30 -5.16 -6.00 0.11
N ASP A 31 -4.12 -5.41 -0.47
CA ASP A 31 -2.72 -5.78 -0.24
C ASP A 31 -2.16 -5.06 1.00
N PRO A 32 -1.25 -5.68 1.81
CA PRO A 32 -0.59 -6.96 1.59
C PRO A 32 -1.50 -8.18 1.84
N ILE A 33 -1.46 -9.16 0.94
CA ILE A 33 -1.95 -10.52 1.20
C ILE A 33 -0.78 -11.51 1.22
N SER A 34 -0.64 -12.32 2.27
CA SER A 34 0.42 -13.33 2.31
C SER A 34 0.18 -14.43 1.27
N VAL A 35 1.25 -15.06 0.77
CA VAL A 35 1.17 -16.21 -0.16
C VAL A 35 0.31 -17.35 0.44
N ARG A 36 0.33 -17.51 1.76
CA ARG A 36 -0.49 -18.47 2.51
C ARG A 36 -1.99 -18.15 2.44
N GLU A 37 -2.35 -16.88 2.62
CA GLU A 37 -3.74 -16.42 2.53
C GLU A 37 -4.26 -16.40 1.09
N LEU A 38 -3.41 -16.05 0.12
CA LEU A 38 -3.74 -16.14 -1.30
C LEU A 38 -3.98 -17.60 -1.71
N GLY A 39 -3.15 -18.54 -1.25
CA GLY A 39 -3.36 -19.98 -1.44
C GLY A 39 -4.65 -20.48 -0.79
N ALA A 40 -4.96 -20.04 0.43
CA ALA A 40 -6.21 -20.38 1.12
C ALA A 40 -7.44 -19.79 0.40
N LEU A 41 -7.35 -18.55 -0.10
CA LEU A 41 -8.39 -17.90 -0.90
C LEU A 41 -8.66 -18.71 -2.17
N ILE A 42 -7.64 -18.99 -2.98
CA ILE A 42 -7.77 -19.77 -4.23
C ILE A 42 -8.39 -21.15 -3.96
N THR A 43 -7.96 -21.84 -2.90
CA THR A 43 -8.49 -23.16 -2.49
C THR A 43 -9.97 -23.08 -2.12
N SER A 44 -10.39 -22.02 -1.44
CA SER A 44 -11.80 -21.75 -1.13
C SER A 44 -12.62 -21.57 -2.40
N LEU A 45 -12.15 -20.77 -3.37
CA LEU A 45 -12.89 -20.46 -4.59
C LEU A 45 -13.05 -21.65 -5.53
N VAL A 46 -12.02 -22.49 -5.65
CA VAL A 46 -12.10 -23.78 -6.37
C VAL A 46 -13.17 -24.69 -5.75
N SER A 47 -13.43 -24.56 -4.44
CA SER A 47 -14.45 -25.31 -3.70
C SER A 47 -15.85 -24.69 -3.76
N GLN A 48 -15.98 -23.36 -3.85
CA GLN A 48 -17.25 -22.61 -3.86
C GLN A 48 -18.01 -22.64 -5.22
N LYS A 49 -17.89 -23.72 -6.00
CA LYS A 49 -18.34 -23.79 -7.41
C LYS A 49 -19.87 -23.92 -7.62
N ARG A 50 -20.68 -23.00 -7.07
CA ARG A 50 -22.12 -22.79 -7.38
C ARG A 50 -22.52 -21.32 -7.16
N THR A 51 -22.94 -20.63 -8.24
CA THR A 51 -23.38 -19.20 -8.29
C THR A 51 -22.27 -18.18 -7.96
N GLY A 52 -22.24 -16.92 -8.44
CA GLY A 52 -23.04 -16.14 -9.42
C GLY A 52 -22.50 -14.69 -9.52
N ALA A 53 -22.66 -13.98 -10.65
CA ALA A 53 -22.11 -12.62 -10.91
C ALA A 53 -23.17 -11.48 -10.67
N ALA A 54 -23.00 -10.15 -10.90
CA ALA A 54 -22.07 -9.39 -11.76
C ALA A 54 -21.99 -7.83 -11.49
N SER A 55 -20.81 -7.25 -11.79
CA SER A 55 -20.36 -5.90 -12.30
C SER A 55 -20.84 -4.47 -11.85
N VAL A 56 -19.87 -3.49 -11.91
CA VAL A 56 -19.92 -2.03 -12.36
C VAL A 56 -19.82 -0.82 -11.34
N SER A 57 -18.78 0.04 -11.51
CA SER A 57 -18.53 1.48 -11.09
C SER A 57 -18.80 1.94 -9.62
N GLY A 58 -18.42 3.11 -9.07
CA GLY A 58 -17.74 4.39 -9.46
C GLY A 58 -17.84 5.41 -8.27
N GLU A 59 -17.36 6.67 -8.20
CA GLU A 59 -16.27 7.50 -8.80
C GLU A 59 -15.68 8.43 -7.67
N ASP A 60 -14.82 9.46 -7.93
CA ASP A 60 -13.92 10.11 -6.91
C ASP A 60 -13.97 11.66 -6.80
N GLU A 61 -13.57 12.22 -5.64
CA GLU A 61 -13.01 13.59 -5.49
C GLU A 61 -12.16 13.74 -4.19
N PHE A 62 -10.99 14.41 -4.22
CA PHE A 62 -10.16 14.69 -3.04
C PHE A 62 -9.28 15.94 -3.21
N ALA A 63 -8.89 16.62 -2.11
CA ALA A 63 -8.17 17.90 -2.12
C ALA A 63 -6.82 17.85 -1.36
N SER A 64 -5.86 18.66 -1.80
CA SER A 64 -4.44 18.54 -1.39
C SER A 64 -3.98 19.60 -0.38
N THR A 65 -3.23 19.15 0.64
CA THR A 65 -2.32 19.99 1.44
C THR A 65 -0.88 19.56 1.17
N SER A 66 0.03 20.51 0.92
CA SER A 66 1.40 20.25 0.46
C SER A 66 2.45 20.63 1.51
N GLU A 67 3.11 19.64 2.11
CA GLU A 67 4.47 19.81 2.65
C GLU A 67 5.48 19.38 1.57
N LEU A 68 6.64 20.05 1.51
CA LEU A 68 7.71 19.71 0.58
C LEU A 68 8.31 18.34 0.91
N ALA A 69 8.30 17.43 -0.06
CA ALA A 69 8.86 16.09 0.07
C ALA A 69 10.37 16.13 0.32
N GLN A 70 10.88 15.19 1.14
CA GLN A 70 12.29 15.07 1.48
C GLN A 70 12.88 13.76 0.91
N ALA A 71 14.21 13.65 0.90
CA ALA A 71 14.90 12.40 0.56
C ALA A 71 14.47 11.25 1.50
N ARG A 72 14.55 10.01 1.02
CA ARG A 72 14.08 8.84 1.76
C ARG A 72 14.93 8.60 3.01
N GLN A 73 14.28 8.44 4.16
CA GLN A 73 14.95 8.34 5.46
C GLN A 73 15.30 6.89 5.83
N PHE A 74 14.36 5.95 5.66
CA PHE A 74 14.52 4.55 6.11
C PHE A 74 14.61 3.55 4.96
N ASP A 75 15.59 2.64 4.99
CA ASP A 75 15.80 1.61 3.96
C ASP A 75 14.85 0.40 4.08
N ASP A 76 14.81 -0.45 3.04
CA ASP A 76 13.90 -1.61 2.98
C ASP A 76 14.18 -2.62 4.11
N ALA A 77 15.45 -2.78 4.51
CA ALA A 77 15.85 -3.67 5.60
C ALA A 77 15.37 -3.17 6.97
N THR A 78 15.42 -1.85 7.20
CA THR A 78 14.94 -1.22 8.44
C THR A 78 13.43 -1.29 8.55
N LEU A 79 12.70 -1.09 7.45
CA LEU A 79 11.25 -1.20 7.45
C LEU A 79 10.79 -2.65 7.64
N ALA A 80 11.46 -3.63 7.01
CA ALA A 80 11.22 -5.05 7.26
C ALA A 80 11.55 -5.45 8.72
N PHE A 81 12.63 -4.92 9.30
CA PHE A 81 12.93 -5.11 10.73
C PHE A 81 11.80 -4.55 11.62
N LEU A 82 11.33 -3.32 11.35
CA LEU A 82 10.23 -2.68 12.08
C LEU A 82 8.87 -3.40 11.95
N MET A 83 8.70 -4.29 10.97
CA MET A 83 7.52 -5.17 10.86
C MET A 83 7.60 -6.42 11.73
N ASP A 84 8.81 -6.86 12.09
CA ASP A 84 9.07 -8.12 12.81
C ASP A 84 9.27 -7.90 14.33
N ILE A 85 9.50 -6.65 14.77
CA ILE A 85 9.63 -6.34 16.20
C ILE A 85 8.28 -6.47 16.93
N SER A 86 8.15 -7.48 17.78
CA SER A 86 7.13 -7.49 18.82
C SER A 86 7.46 -6.40 19.85
N THR A 87 6.72 -5.30 19.86
CA THR A 87 6.82 -4.28 20.91
C THR A 87 6.32 -4.80 22.26
N ASN A 88 6.78 -4.17 23.34
CA ASN A 88 6.35 -4.48 24.72
C ASN A 88 5.08 -3.69 25.13
N VAL A 89 4.30 -3.23 24.14
CA VAL A 89 3.18 -2.29 24.28
C VAL A 89 2.06 -2.75 23.37
N ALA A 90 0.80 -2.64 23.84
CA ALA A 90 -0.39 -3.15 23.16
C ALA A 90 -0.82 -2.36 21.90
N CYS A 91 0.09 -1.64 21.23
CA CYS A 91 -0.19 -0.95 19.98
C CYS A 91 0.72 -1.44 18.86
N GLU A 92 0.13 -1.86 17.75
CA GLU A 92 0.84 -2.31 16.54
C GLU A 92 1.26 -1.13 15.65
N CYS A 93 1.36 0.09 16.21
CA CYS A 93 1.64 1.31 15.48
C CYS A 93 2.99 1.31 14.72
N PRO A 94 4.12 0.79 15.26
CA PRO A 94 5.38 0.75 14.51
C PRO A 94 5.24 -0.11 13.25
N ARG A 95 4.61 -1.29 13.38
CA ARG A 95 4.36 -2.25 12.30
C ARG A 95 3.57 -1.61 11.16
N HIS A 96 2.43 -1.03 11.48
CA HIS A 96 1.53 -0.41 10.50
C HIS A 96 2.11 0.85 9.85
N VAL A 97 2.84 1.69 10.60
CA VAL A 97 3.45 2.89 10.01
C VAL A 97 4.62 2.51 9.10
N ALA A 98 5.43 1.50 9.44
CA ALA A 98 6.48 0.98 8.55
C ALA A 98 5.88 0.38 7.25
N GLU A 99 4.74 -0.31 7.36
CA GLU A 99 3.99 -0.85 6.21
C GLU A 99 3.51 0.26 5.25
N ILE A 100 2.95 1.34 5.79
CA ILE A 100 2.54 2.51 4.99
C ILE A 100 3.75 3.18 4.33
N VAL A 101 4.88 3.34 5.03
CA VAL A 101 6.11 3.90 4.44
C VAL A 101 6.63 3.03 3.29
N MET A 102 6.62 1.69 3.42
CA MET A 102 7.00 0.79 2.31
C MET A 102 6.06 0.90 1.11
N GLN A 103 4.75 0.93 1.34
CA GLN A 103 3.76 1.07 0.26
C GLN A 103 3.93 2.39 -0.49
N LEU A 104 4.11 3.51 0.23
CA LEU A 104 4.33 4.83 -0.36
C LEU A 104 5.65 4.90 -1.14
N ALA A 105 6.76 4.40 -0.58
CA ALA A 105 8.05 4.36 -1.27
C ALA A 105 8.03 3.48 -2.52
N SER A 106 7.27 2.38 -2.50
CA SER A 106 7.12 1.52 -3.68
C SER A 106 6.22 2.15 -4.75
N PHE A 107 5.16 2.86 -4.36
CA PHE A 107 4.28 3.56 -5.30
C PHE A 107 4.98 4.78 -5.94
N GLU A 108 5.73 5.55 -5.16
CA GLU A 108 6.55 6.67 -5.61
C GLU A 108 7.58 6.26 -6.67
N ARG A 109 8.30 5.15 -6.44
CA ARG A 109 9.23 4.60 -7.43
C ARG A 109 8.48 4.13 -8.68
N TYR A 110 7.37 3.43 -8.51
CA TYR A 110 6.54 2.98 -9.63
C TYR A 110 6.02 4.15 -10.48
N SER A 111 5.61 5.27 -9.88
CA SER A 111 5.17 6.46 -10.61
C SER A 111 6.30 7.25 -11.27
N GLN A 112 7.54 7.13 -10.79
CA GLN A 112 8.76 7.63 -11.47
C GLN A 112 9.14 6.76 -12.67
N ASP A 113 9.03 5.43 -12.54
CA ASP A 113 9.39 4.46 -13.57
C ASP A 113 8.28 4.27 -14.66
N CYS A 114 7.17 5.00 -14.57
CA CYS A 114 6.04 4.89 -15.51
C CYS A 114 6.37 5.48 -16.90
N LEU A 115 6.15 4.67 -17.95
CA LEU A 115 6.28 5.10 -19.35
C LEU A 115 5.07 5.94 -19.79
N SER A 116 5.19 7.26 -19.68
CA SER A 116 4.18 8.24 -20.11
C SER A 116 3.88 8.15 -21.61
N ARG A 117 2.61 8.36 -21.97
CA ARG A 117 2.07 8.24 -23.33
C ARG A 117 1.72 9.57 -23.99
N SER A 118 1.62 10.64 -23.20
CA SER A 118 1.43 12.03 -23.63
C SER A 118 2.08 12.99 -22.59
N PRO A 119 2.16 14.30 -22.87
CA PRO A 119 2.56 15.29 -21.87
C PRO A 119 1.64 15.28 -20.65
N ASP A 120 0.33 15.31 -20.85
CA ASP A 120 -0.68 15.32 -19.77
C ASP A 120 -0.55 14.09 -18.83
N ASP A 121 -0.20 12.94 -19.41
CA ASP A 121 0.06 11.67 -18.71
C ASP A 121 1.36 11.74 -17.89
N ALA A 122 2.39 12.44 -18.40
CA ALA A 122 3.62 12.70 -17.66
C ALA A 122 3.42 13.69 -16.50
N ASP A 123 2.62 14.76 -16.70
CA ASP A 123 2.28 15.71 -15.64
C ASP A 123 1.47 15.03 -14.52
N LEU A 124 0.56 14.11 -14.87
CA LEU A 124 -0.15 13.27 -13.91
C LEU A 124 0.81 12.36 -13.13
N HIS A 125 1.75 11.69 -13.79
CA HIS A 125 2.75 10.85 -13.11
C HIS A 125 3.70 11.67 -12.21
N ALA A 126 4.06 12.89 -12.61
CA ALA A 126 4.84 13.81 -11.79
C ALA A 126 4.06 14.26 -10.53
N LEU A 127 2.77 14.59 -10.67
CA LEU A 127 1.89 14.91 -9.55
C LEU A 127 1.74 13.73 -8.57
N LEU A 128 1.47 12.53 -9.08
CA LEU A 128 1.33 11.32 -8.26
C LEU A 128 2.62 11.01 -7.50
N THR A 129 3.78 11.16 -8.15
CA THR A 129 5.11 11.03 -7.53
C THR A 129 5.30 12.04 -6.39
N ALA A 130 5.00 13.32 -6.63
CA ALA A 130 5.18 14.37 -5.63
C ALA A 130 4.26 14.18 -4.40
N VAL A 131 3.01 13.76 -4.62
CA VAL A 131 2.06 13.43 -3.55
C VAL A 131 2.53 12.19 -2.76
N ALA A 132 2.99 11.14 -3.44
CA ALA A 132 3.50 9.93 -2.80
C ALA A 132 4.73 10.22 -1.92
N ALA A 133 5.69 11.00 -2.44
CA ALA A 133 6.90 11.39 -1.70
C ALA A 133 6.58 12.30 -0.49
N SER A 134 5.65 13.25 -0.64
CA SER A 134 5.19 14.11 0.46
C SER A 134 4.51 13.30 1.58
N ALA A 135 3.61 12.38 1.20
CA ALA A 135 2.99 11.44 2.13
C ALA A 135 4.03 10.54 2.82
N ARG A 136 5.02 10.02 2.07
CA ARG A 136 6.10 9.20 2.61
C ARG A 136 6.85 9.98 3.70
N THR A 137 7.31 11.21 3.41
CA THR A 137 7.99 12.08 4.40
C THR A 137 7.12 12.32 5.64
N GLY A 138 5.80 12.48 5.48
CA GLY A 138 4.87 12.59 6.61
C GLY A 138 4.85 11.34 7.50
N PHE A 139 4.73 10.15 6.91
CA PHE A 139 4.74 8.89 7.65
C PHE A 139 6.13 8.49 8.18
N GLU A 140 7.24 8.84 7.51
CA GLU A 140 8.60 8.66 8.02
C GLU A 140 8.83 9.49 9.31
N ARG A 141 8.36 10.75 9.34
CA ARG A 141 8.39 11.61 10.54
C ARG A 141 7.49 11.06 11.67
N ALA A 142 6.37 10.42 11.34
CA ALA A 142 5.52 9.73 12.32
C ALA A 142 6.21 8.47 12.88
N LEU A 143 6.84 7.67 12.02
CA LEU A 143 7.59 6.46 12.39
C LEU A 143 8.74 6.79 13.33
N GLN A 144 9.50 7.85 13.04
CA GLN A 144 10.58 8.32 13.91
C GLN A 144 10.08 8.70 15.31
N ARG A 145 8.89 9.33 15.43
CA ARG A 145 8.27 9.64 16.73
C ARG A 145 7.84 8.39 17.48
N VAL A 146 7.28 7.38 16.80
CA VAL A 146 6.92 6.09 17.39
C VAL A 146 8.17 5.36 17.90
N ILE A 147 9.23 5.28 17.09
CA ILE A 147 10.52 4.67 17.46
C ILE A 147 11.10 5.30 18.73
N VAL A 148 11.08 6.64 18.84
CA VAL A 148 11.56 7.35 20.03
C VAL A 148 10.66 7.14 21.25
N ALA A 149 9.33 7.11 21.08
CA ALA A 149 8.38 6.90 22.18
C ALA A 149 8.43 5.47 22.75
N GLU A 150 8.60 4.46 21.89
CA GLU A 150 8.70 3.04 22.24
C GLU A 150 10.12 2.62 22.66
N GLY A 151 11.12 3.50 22.54
CA GLY A 151 12.52 3.21 22.88
C GLY A 151 13.20 2.20 21.95
N ILE A 152 12.72 2.08 20.71
CA ILE A 152 13.20 1.08 19.74
C ILE A 152 14.61 1.44 19.25
N VAL A 153 15.57 0.54 19.48
CA VAL A 153 16.94 0.65 18.97
C VAL A 153 16.99 0.10 17.54
N LEU A 154 17.24 0.97 16.57
CA LEU A 154 17.41 0.58 15.17
C LEU A 154 18.80 -0.06 14.92
N PRO A 155 18.91 -1.01 13.97
CA PRO A 155 20.21 -1.55 13.55
C PRO A 155 21.07 -0.45 12.89
N ALA A 156 22.40 -0.56 13.00
CA ALA A 156 23.35 0.51 12.65
C ALA A 156 23.45 0.90 11.15
N ARG A 157 22.57 0.39 10.29
CA ARG A 157 22.45 0.69 8.85
C ARG A 157 21.19 1.50 8.51
N ALA A 158 20.43 1.92 9.51
CA ALA A 158 19.04 2.37 9.37
C ALA A 158 18.79 3.77 8.78
N MET A 159 19.79 4.42 8.18
CA MET A 159 19.64 5.68 7.47
C MET A 159 20.28 5.56 6.10
N SER A 160 19.58 6.01 5.05
CA SER A 160 20.24 6.23 3.76
C SER A 160 21.22 7.39 3.91
N GLU A 161 22.42 7.24 3.33
CA GLU A 161 23.21 8.41 2.95
C GLU A 161 22.44 9.15 1.83
N GLY A 162 22.55 10.48 1.81
CA GLY A 162 21.69 11.39 1.03
C GLY A 162 22.26 11.88 -0.29
#